data_AF-A0AAW4FQ83-F1
#
_entry.id   AF-A0AAW4FQ83-F1
#
_cell.length_a   1.000
_cell.length_b   1.000
_cell.length_c   1.000
_cell.angle_alpha   90.00
_cell.angle_beta   90.00
_cell.angle_gamma   90.00
#
_symmetry.space_group_name_H-M   'P 1'
#
loop_
_entity.id
_entity.type
_entity.pdbx_description
1 polymer ?
#
loop_
_entity_poly.entity_id
_entity_poly.type
_entity_poly.pdbx_seq_one_letter_code
_entity_poly.pdbx_strand_id
1 'polypeptide(L)'
;MKNIPQIDSWHSGLFTELEIVTAFGESRAALGELFDCDMLRGARRPADAGDPECFDLSATARVSLAILHALWRAAGLPLCVAEQALSNWPQIAVSVARIVDFEREAWEDRCASREPASAADPFQFFGPFAEEPLPVGRIDEYIDVIDGRYLLWRKPKDDPHRIGTAIHASQERLLLDPQDAAAQADFLEAAAFLRRPAEHELIWLGSTGDEVFQPTSAPSGSHAPERLPTSILLGDAGRAATLATNYRSKRSVNISLAARAMKRRALGLHIR
;
A
#
# COMPACT_ATOMS: atom_id res chain seq x y z
N MET A 1 -12.42 -8.63 -35.29
CA MET A 1 -11.18 -7.94 -34.88
C MET A 1 -10.93 -8.34 -33.43
N LYS A 2 -9.80 -9.01 -33.14
CA LYS A 2 -9.43 -9.33 -31.75
C LYS A 2 -9.00 -8.01 -31.10
N ASN A 3 -9.75 -7.53 -30.11
CA ASN A 3 -9.30 -6.45 -29.25
C ASN A 3 -8.05 -6.95 -28.54
N ILE A 4 -6.88 -6.48 -28.97
CA ILE A 4 -5.67 -6.62 -28.15
C ILE A 4 -5.99 -5.82 -26.88
N PRO A 5 -6.00 -6.43 -25.69
CA PRO A 5 -6.23 -5.68 -24.46
C PRO A 5 -5.12 -4.62 -24.37
N GLN A 6 -5.52 -3.35 -24.45
CA GLN A 6 -4.61 -2.25 -24.17
C GLN A 6 -4.22 -2.41 -22.70
N ILE A 7 -2.96 -2.82 -22.47
CA ILE A 7 -2.42 -2.97 -21.12
C ILE A 7 -2.39 -1.56 -20.53
N ASP A 8 -3.14 -1.32 -19.45
CA ASP A 8 -3.15 -0.02 -18.78
C ASP A 8 -1.78 0.31 -18.15
N SER A 9 -1.57 1.59 -17.83
CA SER A 9 -0.32 2.09 -17.24
C SER A 9 0.04 1.37 -15.93
N TRP A 10 -0.96 0.98 -15.15
CA TRP A 10 -0.74 0.26 -13.90
C TRP A 10 -0.11 -1.11 -14.13
N HIS A 11 -0.68 -1.93 -15.01
CA HIS A 11 -0.15 -3.27 -15.28
C HIS A 11 1.12 -3.25 -16.13
N SER A 12 1.26 -2.30 -17.05
CA SER A 12 2.50 -2.15 -17.85
C SER A 12 3.66 -1.59 -17.02
N GLY A 13 3.37 -0.88 -15.92
CA GLY A 13 4.37 -0.15 -15.13
C GLY A 13 4.85 1.13 -15.79
N LEU A 14 4.39 1.45 -17.01
CA LEU A 14 4.78 2.65 -17.73
C LEU A 14 3.72 3.73 -17.53
N PHE A 15 4.12 4.82 -16.89
CA PHE A 15 3.25 5.97 -16.64
C PHE A 15 3.78 7.21 -17.34
N THR A 16 2.91 7.96 -17.98
CA THR A 16 3.15 9.35 -18.34
C THR A 16 2.90 10.27 -17.15
N GLU A 17 3.40 11.50 -17.23
CA GLU A 17 3.10 12.54 -16.22
C GLU A 17 1.58 12.72 -16.03
N LEU A 18 0.83 12.76 -17.14
CA LEU A 18 -0.62 12.92 -17.12
C LEU A 18 -1.32 11.76 -16.40
N GLU A 19 -0.86 10.53 -16.59
CA GLU A 19 -1.41 9.36 -15.92
C GLU A 19 -1.14 9.37 -14.43
N ILE A 20 0.05 9.81 -13.99
CA ILE A 20 0.37 9.99 -12.56
C ILE A 20 -0.55 11.04 -11.93
N VAL A 21 -0.67 12.21 -12.59
CA VAL A 21 -1.55 13.31 -12.16
C VAL A 21 -3.00 12.83 -12.03
N THR A 22 -3.48 12.06 -13.02
CA THR A 22 -4.82 11.47 -13.03
C THR A 22 -4.99 10.42 -11.93
N ALA A 23 -3.99 9.56 -11.71
CA ALA A 23 -4.02 8.53 -10.68
C ALA A 23 -4.11 9.11 -9.26
N PHE A 24 -3.51 10.28 -9.04
CA PHE A 24 -3.63 11.01 -7.78
C PHE A 24 -4.88 11.90 -7.70
N GLY A 25 -5.50 12.24 -8.83
CA GLY A 25 -6.63 13.17 -8.87
C GLY A 25 -6.23 14.59 -8.47
N GLU A 26 -4.97 14.96 -8.67
CA GLU A 26 -4.42 16.28 -8.35
C GLU A 26 -4.00 17.02 -9.62
N SER A 27 -3.55 18.27 -9.50
CA SER A 27 -2.93 18.99 -10.62
C SER A 27 -1.42 18.76 -10.66
N ARG A 28 -0.82 18.94 -11.84
CA ARG A 28 0.65 18.89 -12.00
C ARG A 28 1.39 19.86 -11.08
N ALA A 29 0.84 21.06 -10.90
CA ALA A 29 1.40 22.07 -10.00
C ALA A 29 1.36 21.61 -8.55
N ALA A 30 0.26 20.97 -8.14
CA ALA A 30 0.13 20.42 -6.80
C ALA A 30 1.17 19.31 -6.56
N LEU A 31 1.39 18.42 -7.52
CA LEU A 31 2.36 17.33 -7.42
C LEU A 31 3.83 17.74 -7.72
N GLY A 32 4.12 19.04 -7.79
CA GLY A 32 5.45 19.60 -8.08
C GLY A 32 6.60 18.85 -7.40
N GLU A 33 6.61 18.90 -6.07
CA GLU A 33 7.62 18.27 -5.24
C GLU A 33 7.70 16.74 -5.43
N LEU A 34 6.57 16.08 -5.69
CA LEU A 34 6.53 14.63 -5.91
C LEU A 34 7.33 14.24 -7.15
N PHE A 35 7.21 15.00 -8.24
CA PHE A 35 7.98 14.74 -9.47
C PHE A 35 9.48 15.01 -9.34
N ASP A 36 9.88 15.76 -8.31
CA ASP A 36 11.27 16.12 -8.06
C ASP A 36 11.96 15.19 -7.04
N CYS A 37 11.22 14.24 -6.42
CA CYS A 37 11.83 13.26 -5.51
C CYS A 37 12.75 12.27 -6.24
N ASP A 38 13.70 11.71 -5.51
CA ASP A 38 14.76 10.88 -6.10
C ASP A 38 14.19 9.60 -6.74
N MET A 39 13.16 9.01 -6.13
CA MET A 39 12.47 7.82 -6.62
C MET A 39 11.86 8.04 -8.02
N LEU A 40 11.10 9.12 -8.22
CA LEU A 40 10.48 9.40 -9.53
C LEU A 40 11.51 9.86 -10.55
N ARG A 41 12.50 10.66 -10.13
CA ARG A 41 13.60 11.06 -11.00
C ARG A 41 14.41 9.86 -11.49
N GLY A 42 14.65 8.88 -10.63
CA GLY A 42 15.33 7.63 -10.97
C GLY A 42 14.53 6.71 -11.89
N ALA A 43 13.19 6.81 -11.86
CA ALA A 43 12.30 6.05 -12.73
C ALA A 43 12.06 6.70 -14.10
N ARG A 44 12.50 7.94 -14.31
CA ARG A 44 12.27 8.71 -15.53
C ARG A 44 13.02 8.11 -16.72
N ARG A 45 12.30 7.80 -17.79
CA ARG A 45 12.85 7.45 -19.10
C ARG A 45 12.78 8.67 -20.02
N PRO A 46 13.88 9.04 -20.68
CA PRO A 46 13.89 10.19 -21.58
C PRO A 46 12.91 9.97 -22.73
N ALA A 47 12.33 11.06 -23.22
CA ALA A 47 11.51 11.02 -24.43
C ALA A 47 12.38 10.66 -25.64
N ASP A 48 12.00 9.62 -26.37
CA ASP A 48 12.57 9.28 -27.67
C ASP A 48 11.75 9.91 -28.80
N ALA A 49 12.27 9.86 -30.03
CA ALA A 49 11.65 10.50 -31.19
C ALA A 49 10.24 9.94 -31.49
N GLY A 50 9.22 10.59 -30.93
CA GLY A 50 7.80 10.25 -31.12
C GLY A 50 7.08 9.80 -29.84
N ASP A 51 7.79 9.49 -28.76
CA ASP A 51 7.20 8.98 -27.51
C ASP A 51 7.29 10.01 -26.38
N PRO A 52 6.22 10.18 -25.57
CA PRO A 52 6.24 11.08 -24.43
C PRO A 52 7.19 10.58 -23.35
N GLU A 53 7.68 11.50 -22.52
CA GLU A 53 8.41 11.16 -21.29
C GLU A 53 7.55 10.22 -20.43
N CYS A 54 8.16 9.13 -19.95
CA CYS A 54 7.47 8.13 -19.14
C CYS A 54 8.31 7.74 -17.91
N PHE A 55 7.63 7.17 -16.93
CA PHE A 55 8.18 6.66 -15.69
C PHE A 55 8.00 5.15 -15.68
N ASP A 56 9.08 4.41 -15.49
CA ASP A 56 9.07 2.95 -15.36
C ASP A 56 9.00 2.56 -13.90
N LEU A 57 7.81 2.17 -13.46
CA LEU A 57 7.45 1.89 -12.09
C LEU A 57 7.13 0.40 -11.91
N SER A 58 8.03 -0.29 -11.21
CA SER A 58 7.76 -1.63 -10.68
C SER A 58 6.53 -1.62 -9.75
N ALA A 59 5.98 -2.81 -9.45
CA ALA A 59 4.84 -2.93 -8.53
C ALA A 59 5.09 -2.24 -7.17
N THR A 60 6.30 -2.42 -6.62
CA THR A 60 6.70 -1.77 -5.37
C THR A 60 6.91 -0.27 -5.52
N ALA A 61 7.41 0.21 -6.67
CA ALA A 61 7.57 1.64 -6.93
C ALA A 61 6.21 2.35 -7.07
N ARG A 62 5.23 1.73 -7.75
CA ARG A 62 3.84 2.24 -7.82
C ARG A 62 3.22 2.41 -6.44
N VAL A 63 3.35 1.38 -5.59
CA VAL A 63 2.87 1.44 -4.21
C VAL A 63 3.65 2.47 -3.39
N SER A 64 4.98 2.51 -3.52
CA SER A 64 5.80 3.50 -2.81
C SER A 64 5.36 4.92 -3.16
N LEU A 65 5.08 5.20 -4.44
CA LEU A 65 4.59 6.50 -4.89
C LEU A 65 3.26 6.88 -4.20
N ALA A 66 2.31 5.94 -4.10
CA ALA A 66 1.06 6.16 -3.38
C ALA A 66 1.27 6.45 -1.89
N ILE A 67 2.21 5.74 -1.25
CA ILE A 67 2.51 5.92 0.17
C ILE A 67 3.19 7.26 0.42
N LEU A 68 4.17 7.64 -0.40
CA LEU A 68 4.85 8.94 -0.33
C LEU A 68 3.86 10.09 -0.43
N HIS A 69 2.99 10.03 -1.45
CA HIS A 69 1.94 11.01 -1.64
C HIS A 69 1.02 11.11 -0.42
N ALA A 70 0.56 9.98 0.12
CA ALA A 70 -0.32 9.96 1.28
C ALA A 70 0.36 10.47 2.56
N LEU A 71 1.63 10.13 2.81
CA LEU A 71 2.38 10.66 3.96
C LEU A 71 2.61 12.17 3.84
N TRP A 72 2.93 12.63 2.64
CA TRP A 72 3.12 14.06 2.36
C TRP A 72 1.81 14.85 2.51
N ARG A 73 0.73 14.40 1.84
CA ARG A 73 -0.55 15.12 1.82
C ARG A 73 -1.39 14.96 3.07
N ALA A 74 -1.53 13.74 3.58
CA ALA A 74 -2.44 13.46 4.68
C ALA A 74 -1.76 13.58 6.05
N ALA A 75 -0.48 13.19 6.17
CA ALA A 75 0.26 13.31 7.43
C ALA A 75 1.08 14.61 7.53
N GLY A 76 1.33 15.32 6.42
CA GLY A 76 2.15 16.53 6.41
C GLY A 76 3.63 16.24 6.64
N LEU A 77 4.09 15.02 6.33
CA LEU A 77 5.49 14.64 6.45
C LEU A 77 6.27 15.25 5.28
N PRO A 78 7.46 15.85 5.51
CA PRO A 78 8.31 16.27 4.40
C PRO A 78 8.60 15.11 3.45
N LEU A 79 8.52 15.37 2.14
CA LEU A 79 8.60 14.31 1.14
C LEU A 79 9.95 13.56 1.20
N CYS A 80 11.05 14.28 1.41
CA CYS A 80 12.38 13.70 1.60
C CYS A 80 12.44 12.72 2.78
N VAL A 81 11.74 13.02 3.88
CA VAL A 81 11.67 12.16 5.08
C VAL A 81 10.81 10.93 4.79
N ALA A 82 9.67 11.11 4.11
CA ALA A 82 8.83 9.99 3.69
C ALA A 82 9.60 9.03 2.77
N GLU A 83 10.38 9.57 1.84
CA GLU A 83 11.25 8.82 0.93
C GLU A 83 12.31 8.04 1.67
N GLN A 84 13.09 8.70 2.54
CA GLN A 84 14.09 8.02 3.36
C GLN A 84 13.48 6.92 4.23
N ALA A 85 12.28 7.14 4.80
CA ALA A 85 11.60 6.12 5.58
C ALA A 85 11.26 4.88 4.74
N LEU A 86 10.73 5.04 3.54
CA LEU A 86 10.43 3.92 2.64
C LEU A 86 11.69 3.25 2.08
N SER A 87 12.76 4.00 1.81
CA SER A 87 14.04 3.42 1.37
C SER A 87 14.69 2.56 2.47
N ASN A 88 14.51 2.93 3.75
CA ASN A 88 15.00 2.13 4.89
C ASN A 88 14.07 0.94 5.20
N TRP A 89 12.79 1.02 4.85
CA TRP A 89 11.78 0.00 5.10
C TRP A 89 11.06 -0.45 3.82
N PRO A 90 11.77 -1.02 2.83
CA PRO A 90 11.18 -1.43 1.55
C PRO A 90 10.11 -2.51 1.70
N GLN A 91 10.11 -3.25 2.82
CA GLN A 91 9.14 -4.31 3.10
C GLN A 91 7.71 -3.77 3.20
N ILE A 92 7.52 -2.49 3.52
CA ILE A 92 6.19 -1.85 3.56
C ILE A 92 5.57 -1.87 2.17
N ALA A 93 6.30 -1.37 1.17
CA ALA A 93 5.81 -1.33 -0.21
C ALA A 93 5.59 -2.74 -0.77
N VAL A 94 6.48 -3.70 -0.44
CA VAL A 94 6.31 -5.11 -0.83
C VAL A 94 5.04 -5.71 -0.21
N SER A 95 4.80 -5.47 1.07
CA SER A 95 3.63 -6.00 1.79
C SER A 95 2.33 -5.49 1.19
N VAL A 96 2.23 -4.19 0.95
CA VAL A 96 1.06 -3.57 0.32
C VAL A 96 0.90 -4.01 -1.13
N ALA A 97 1.98 -4.08 -1.93
CA ALA A 97 1.93 -4.52 -3.32
C ALA A 97 1.39 -5.95 -3.47
N ARG A 98 1.75 -6.87 -2.56
CA ARG A 98 1.24 -8.25 -2.56
C ARG A 98 -0.29 -8.34 -2.50
N ILE A 99 -0.96 -7.34 -1.93
CA ILE A 99 -2.43 -7.30 -1.84
C ILE A 99 -3.04 -6.48 -2.96
N VAL A 100 -2.43 -5.34 -3.31
CA VAL A 100 -2.93 -4.43 -4.34
C VAL A 100 -2.86 -5.06 -5.73
N ASP A 101 -1.76 -5.73 -6.05
CA ASP A 101 -1.57 -6.42 -7.33
C ASP A 101 -1.93 -7.90 -7.30
N PHE A 102 -2.13 -8.46 -6.10
CA PHE A 102 -2.48 -9.84 -5.84
C PHE A 102 -1.88 -10.82 -6.86
N GLU A 103 -0.58 -11.06 -6.73
CA GLU A 103 0.07 -12.13 -7.50
C GLU A 103 -0.06 -13.45 -6.73
N ARG A 104 -0.55 -14.49 -7.40
CA ARG A 104 -0.54 -15.85 -6.84
C ARG A 104 0.91 -16.23 -6.51
N GLU A 105 1.16 -16.68 -5.30
CA GLU A 105 2.44 -17.31 -4.99
C GLU A 105 2.62 -18.50 -5.93
N ALA A 106 3.76 -18.57 -6.61
CA ALA A 106 4.08 -19.57 -7.63
C ALA A 106 4.34 -20.96 -7.03
N TRP A 107 3.54 -21.37 -6.04
CA TRP A 107 3.61 -22.69 -5.45
C TRP A 107 2.86 -23.67 -6.35
N GLU A 108 3.65 -24.51 -7.03
CA GLU A 108 3.23 -25.78 -7.63
C GLU A 108 2.11 -25.71 -8.69
N ASP A 109 2.38 -25.07 -9.83
CA ASP A 109 1.79 -25.59 -11.07
C ASP A 109 2.72 -25.37 -12.26
N ARG A 110 3.48 -26.40 -12.62
CA ARG A 110 4.35 -26.42 -13.81
C ARG A 110 3.57 -26.69 -15.10
N CYS A 111 2.25 -26.82 -15.04
CA CYS A 111 1.44 -27.26 -16.18
C CYS A 111 0.10 -26.51 -16.27
N ALA A 112 0.13 -25.19 -16.49
CA ALA A 112 -1.01 -24.52 -17.11
C ALA A 112 -0.52 -23.31 -17.91
N SER A 113 -0.98 -23.23 -19.15
CA SER A 113 -0.81 -22.07 -20.04
C SER A 113 -1.20 -20.78 -19.31
N ARG A 114 -0.18 -19.98 -19.02
CA ARG A 114 -0.20 -18.82 -18.15
C ARG A 114 -0.83 -17.65 -18.89
N GLU A 115 -2.15 -17.52 -18.85
CA GLU A 115 -2.75 -16.18 -18.98
C GLU A 115 -2.16 -15.32 -17.86
N PRO A 116 -1.81 -14.04 -18.13
CA PRO A 116 -1.15 -13.22 -17.14
C PRO A 116 -2.02 -13.15 -15.89
N ALA A 117 -1.43 -13.43 -14.74
CA ALA A 117 -2.03 -13.39 -13.41
C ALA A 117 -2.49 -11.97 -12.98
N SER A 118 -2.68 -11.04 -13.92
CA SER A 118 -2.89 -9.61 -13.68
C SER A 118 -4.38 -9.20 -13.57
N ALA A 119 -5.30 -10.16 -13.38
CA ALA A 119 -6.74 -9.88 -13.28
C ALA A 119 -7.39 -10.42 -12.00
N ALA A 120 -6.67 -11.15 -11.15
CA ALA A 120 -7.24 -11.70 -9.94
C ALA A 120 -7.36 -10.61 -8.85
N ASP A 121 -8.59 -10.22 -8.55
CA ASP A 121 -8.93 -9.31 -7.45
C ASP A 121 -9.90 -10.03 -6.50
N PRO A 122 -9.38 -10.91 -5.60
CA PRO A 122 -10.23 -11.73 -4.73
C PRO A 122 -11.14 -10.87 -3.84
N PHE A 123 -10.72 -9.65 -3.54
CA PHE A 123 -11.43 -8.72 -2.67
C PHE A 123 -12.37 -7.76 -3.43
N GLN A 124 -12.38 -7.81 -4.76
CA GLN A 124 -13.25 -7.02 -5.64
C GLN A 124 -13.09 -5.49 -5.47
N PHE A 125 -11.89 -5.01 -5.13
CA PHE A 125 -11.57 -3.59 -5.01
C PHE A 125 -11.64 -2.80 -6.32
N PHE A 126 -11.42 -3.46 -7.45
CA PHE A 126 -11.30 -2.86 -8.78
C PHE A 126 -12.48 -3.22 -9.68
N GLY A 127 -13.56 -3.75 -9.12
CA GLY A 127 -14.83 -3.89 -9.81
C GLY A 127 -15.43 -2.53 -10.21
N PRO A 128 -16.20 -2.45 -11.30
CA PRO A 128 -16.81 -1.20 -11.77
C PRO A 128 -17.84 -0.63 -10.78
N PHE A 129 -18.39 -1.47 -9.89
CA PHE A 129 -19.43 -1.10 -8.92
C PHE A 129 -18.90 -0.50 -7.61
N ALA A 130 -17.59 -0.55 -7.35
CA ALA A 130 -17.03 0.02 -6.12
C ALA A 130 -16.90 1.54 -6.24
N GLU A 131 -17.94 2.30 -5.90
CA GLU A 131 -17.95 3.76 -6.13
C GLU A 131 -16.78 4.51 -5.45
N GLU A 132 -16.28 3.96 -4.33
CA GLU A 132 -15.16 4.50 -3.57
C GLU A 132 -14.27 3.38 -3.02
N PRO A 133 -12.95 3.61 -2.86
CA PRO A 133 -12.08 2.66 -2.18
C PRO A 133 -12.49 2.60 -0.69
N LEU A 134 -12.93 1.44 -0.23
CA LEU A 134 -13.35 1.24 1.15
C LEU A 134 -12.21 0.65 2.00
N PRO A 135 -12.00 1.15 3.23
CA PRO A 135 -11.06 0.54 4.15
C PRO A 135 -11.52 -0.87 4.52
N VAL A 136 -10.58 -1.82 4.51
CA VAL A 136 -10.79 -3.19 4.97
C VAL A 136 -9.80 -3.43 6.10
N GLY A 137 -10.22 -3.12 7.33
CA GLY A 137 -9.32 -3.07 8.49
C GLY A 137 -8.50 -4.34 8.72
N ARG A 138 -9.01 -5.51 8.32
CA ARG A 138 -8.34 -6.81 8.45
C ARG A 138 -7.13 -7.01 7.53
N ILE A 139 -7.05 -6.27 6.44
CA ILE A 139 -5.94 -6.39 5.47
C ILE A 139 -5.21 -5.05 5.26
N ASP A 140 -5.79 -3.95 5.73
CA ASP A 140 -5.21 -2.63 5.59
C ASP A 140 -4.04 -2.42 6.55
N GLU A 141 -3.00 -1.85 5.99
CA GLU A 141 -1.80 -1.42 6.67
C GLU A 141 -1.83 0.10 6.85
N TYR A 142 -1.22 0.58 7.93
CA TYR A 142 -1.18 2.00 8.26
C TYR A 142 0.23 2.44 8.64
N ILE A 143 0.54 3.70 8.35
CA ILE A 143 1.65 4.41 8.96
C ILE A 143 1.07 5.42 9.94
N ASP A 144 1.43 5.24 11.22
CA ASP A 144 1.08 6.16 12.28
C ASP A 144 2.23 7.17 12.47
N VAL A 145 1.95 8.44 12.20
CA VAL A 145 2.84 9.57 12.44
C VAL A 145 2.46 10.23 13.76
N ILE A 146 3.34 10.12 14.74
CA ILE A 146 3.12 10.59 16.11
C ILE A 146 3.94 11.84 16.35
N ASP A 147 3.28 12.91 16.83
CA ASP A 147 3.89 14.23 17.08
C ASP A 147 4.71 14.79 15.91
N GLY A 148 4.37 14.40 14.67
CA GLY A 148 5.12 14.75 13.46
C GLY A 148 6.56 14.24 13.45
N ARG A 149 6.92 13.31 14.35
CA ARG A 149 8.32 12.93 14.61
C ARG A 149 8.58 11.44 14.61
N TYR A 150 7.61 10.63 14.99
CA TYR A 150 7.83 9.19 15.17
C TYR A 150 6.93 8.42 14.21
N LEU A 151 7.51 7.46 13.47
CA LEU A 151 6.81 6.65 12.50
C LEU A 151 6.67 5.20 12.99
N LEU A 152 5.43 4.73 13.06
CA LEU A 152 5.10 3.33 13.36
C LEU A 152 4.37 2.72 12.16
N TRP A 153 4.78 1.52 11.76
CA TRP A 153 4.02 0.71 10.81
C TRP A 153 3.07 -0.20 11.57
N ARG A 154 1.78 -0.06 11.28
CA ARG A 154 0.71 -0.88 11.83
C ARG A 154 0.25 -1.85 10.76
N LYS A 155 0.59 -3.12 10.91
CA LYS A 155 0.37 -4.19 9.94
C LYS A 155 -0.57 -5.25 10.49
N PRO A 156 -1.48 -5.85 9.70
CA PRO A 156 -2.27 -7.00 10.14
C PRO A 156 -1.37 -8.13 10.66
N LYS A 157 -1.75 -8.75 11.78
CA LYS A 157 -1.01 -9.91 12.33
C LYS A 157 -1.15 -11.15 11.46
N ASP A 158 -2.36 -11.35 10.95
CA ASP A 158 -2.69 -12.45 10.05
C ASP A 158 -2.20 -12.11 8.65
N ASP A 159 -1.70 -13.09 7.89
CA ASP A 159 -1.23 -12.88 6.52
C ASP A 159 -2.40 -12.60 5.57
N PRO A 160 -2.58 -11.35 5.09
CA PRO A 160 -3.73 -11.00 4.26
C PRO A 160 -3.72 -11.71 2.90
N HIS A 161 -2.52 -12.10 2.42
CA HIS A 161 -2.36 -12.77 1.14
C HIS A 161 -2.93 -14.19 1.17
N ARG A 162 -2.79 -14.91 2.29
CA ARG A 162 -3.40 -16.24 2.48
C ARG A 162 -4.92 -16.20 2.38
N ILE A 163 -5.54 -15.17 2.97
CA ILE A 163 -7.00 -14.99 2.90
C ILE A 163 -7.42 -14.68 1.46
N GLY A 164 -6.69 -13.80 0.77
CA GLY A 164 -6.93 -13.53 -0.66
C GLY A 164 -6.81 -14.79 -1.52
N THR A 165 -5.82 -15.63 -1.26
CA THR A 165 -5.62 -16.93 -1.94
C THR A 165 -6.77 -17.90 -1.69
N ALA A 166 -7.25 -18.00 -0.45
CA ALA A 166 -8.41 -18.84 -0.13
C ALA A 166 -9.67 -18.36 -0.85
N ILE A 167 -9.95 -17.04 -0.83
CA ILE A 167 -11.10 -16.46 -1.53
C ILE A 167 -11.01 -16.73 -3.04
N HIS A 168 -9.85 -16.47 -3.64
CA HIS A 168 -9.64 -16.70 -5.07
C HIS A 168 -9.85 -18.17 -5.45
N ALA A 169 -9.28 -19.11 -4.68
CA ALA A 169 -9.43 -20.54 -4.93
C ALA A 169 -10.89 -21.01 -4.83
N SER A 170 -11.64 -20.52 -3.85
CA SER A 170 -13.07 -20.82 -3.74
C SER A 170 -13.88 -20.22 -4.88
N GLN A 171 -13.56 -18.99 -5.31
CA GLN A 171 -14.22 -18.35 -6.46
C GLN A 171 -14.01 -19.15 -7.75
N GLU A 172 -12.79 -19.59 -8.03
CA GLU A 172 -12.47 -20.43 -9.19
C GLU A 172 -13.27 -21.74 -9.20
N ARG A 173 -13.37 -22.42 -8.05
CA ARG A 173 -14.19 -23.64 -7.92
C ARG A 173 -15.68 -23.36 -8.17
N LEU A 174 -16.21 -22.26 -7.62
CA LEU A 174 -17.60 -21.88 -7.78
C LEU A 174 -17.95 -21.41 -9.20
N LEU A 175 -16.98 -20.89 -9.96
CA LEU A 175 -17.14 -20.60 -11.38
C LEU A 175 -17.32 -21.88 -12.21
N LEU A 176 -16.63 -22.96 -11.85
CA LEU A 176 -16.72 -24.26 -12.53
C LEU A 176 -17.96 -25.06 -12.09
N ASP A 177 -18.24 -25.09 -10.79
CA ASP A 177 -19.41 -25.73 -10.21
C ASP A 177 -20.08 -24.81 -9.16
N PRO A 178 -21.14 -24.09 -9.53
CA PRO A 178 -21.88 -23.24 -8.61
C PRO A 178 -22.53 -23.97 -7.43
N GLN A 179 -22.67 -25.30 -7.50
CA GLN A 179 -23.26 -26.14 -6.45
C GLN A 179 -22.22 -26.82 -5.55
N ASP A 180 -20.93 -26.51 -5.71
CA ASP A 180 -19.87 -27.02 -4.84
C ASP A 180 -20.03 -26.46 -3.40
N ALA A 181 -20.74 -27.22 -2.57
CA ALA A 181 -21.04 -26.84 -1.19
C ALA A 181 -19.78 -26.63 -0.32
N ALA A 182 -18.69 -27.35 -0.62
CA ALA A 182 -17.43 -27.17 0.09
C ALA A 182 -16.77 -25.83 -0.29
N ALA A 183 -16.73 -25.51 -1.59
CA ALA A 183 -16.22 -24.21 -2.05
C ALA A 183 -17.05 -23.04 -1.51
N GLN A 184 -18.38 -23.19 -1.41
CA GLN A 184 -19.25 -22.18 -0.80
C GLN A 184 -18.91 -21.99 0.69
N ALA A 185 -18.71 -23.08 1.44
CA ALA A 185 -18.33 -23.00 2.85
C ALA A 185 -16.96 -22.33 3.04
N ASP A 186 -15.96 -22.73 2.25
CA ASP A 186 -14.60 -22.14 2.27
C ASP A 186 -14.64 -20.63 1.98
N PHE A 187 -15.42 -20.21 0.96
CA PHE A 187 -15.60 -18.81 0.61
C PHE A 187 -16.24 -18.01 1.76
N LEU A 188 -17.32 -18.54 2.34
CA LEU A 188 -18.04 -17.89 3.43
C LEU A 188 -17.17 -17.78 4.69
N GLU A 189 -16.35 -18.79 5.00
CA GLU A 189 -15.41 -18.75 6.12
C GLU A 189 -14.37 -17.63 5.92
N ALA A 190 -13.75 -17.56 4.75
CA ALA A 190 -12.77 -16.52 4.43
C ALA A 190 -13.40 -15.11 4.41
N ALA A 191 -14.61 -14.97 3.87
CA ALA A 191 -15.35 -13.70 3.88
C ALA A 191 -15.75 -13.29 5.31
N ALA A 192 -16.14 -14.24 6.16
CA ALA A 192 -16.46 -14.00 7.56
C ALA A 192 -15.21 -13.54 8.34
N PHE A 193 -14.04 -14.08 8.02
CA PHE A 193 -12.78 -13.65 8.61
C PHE A 193 -12.52 -12.16 8.38
N LEU A 194 -12.75 -11.64 7.17
CA LEU A 194 -12.57 -10.22 6.84
C LEU A 194 -13.45 -9.27 7.68
N ARG A 195 -14.56 -9.76 8.24
CA ARG A 195 -15.47 -8.99 9.09
C ARG A 195 -15.08 -8.98 10.57
N ARG A 196 -14.14 -9.82 10.99
CA ARG A 196 -13.70 -9.88 12.40
C ARG A 196 -12.95 -8.60 12.79
N PRO A 197 -12.94 -8.17 14.06
CA PRO A 197 -12.23 -6.97 14.49
C PRO A 197 -10.74 -7.03 14.15
N ALA A 198 -10.17 -6.04 13.46
CA ALA A 198 -8.79 -6.13 13.00
C ALA A 198 -7.77 -6.24 14.14
N GLU A 199 -6.81 -7.14 13.99
CA GLU A 199 -5.67 -7.27 14.89
C GLU A 199 -4.40 -6.85 14.17
N HIS A 200 -3.75 -5.81 14.67
CA HIS A 200 -2.52 -5.29 14.12
C HIS A 200 -1.34 -5.54 15.05
N GLU A 201 -0.18 -5.80 14.46
CA GLU A 201 1.11 -5.58 15.11
C GLU A 201 1.61 -4.16 14.80
N LEU A 202 2.47 -3.66 15.68
CA LEU A 202 3.07 -2.33 15.56
C LEU A 202 4.59 -2.49 15.47
N ILE A 203 5.16 -1.99 14.39
CA ILE A 203 6.58 -2.07 14.08
C ILE A 203 7.15 -0.65 14.16
N TRP A 204 8.20 -0.48 14.97
CA TRP A 204 8.91 0.79 15.09
C TRP A 204 9.82 1.01 13.90
N LEU A 205 9.57 2.09 13.15
CA LEU A 205 10.36 2.40 11.95
C LEU A 205 11.55 3.30 12.29
N GLY A 206 11.33 4.32 13.10
CA GLY A 206 12.32 5.35 13.36
C GLY A 206 11.71 6.74 13.57
N SER A 207 12.56 7.70 13.88
CA SER A 207 12.17 9.09 14.17
C SER A 207 12.66 10.05 13.10
N THR A 208 12.13 11.27 13.10
CA THR A 208 12.49 12.34 12.19
C THR A 208 13.07 13.51 12.98
N GLY A 209 14.17 14.08 12.52
CA GLY A 209 14.78 15.29 13.08
C GLY A 209 15.53 16.04 11.99
N ASP A 210 15.37 17.36 11.94
CA ASP A 210 16.04 18.25 10.97
C ASP A 210 15.94 17.75 9.52
N GLU A 211 14.72 17.36 9.09
CA GLU A 211 14.43 16.81 7.75
C GLU A 211 15.15 15.49 7.40
N VAL A 212 15.72 14.81 8.40
CA VAL A 212 16.37 13.51 8.25
C VAL A 212 15.59 12.44 8.99
N PHE A 213 15.37 11.31 8.33
CA PHE A 213 14.85 10.09 8.94
C PHE A 213 15.98 9.32 9.63
N GLN A 214 15.77 8.99 10.89
CA GLN A 214 16.66 8.21 11.73
C GLN A 214 16.03 6.82 11.94
N PRO A 215 16.43 5.80 11.16
CA PRO A 215 15.89 4.46 11.29
C PRO A 215 16.23 3.87 12.66
N THR A 216 15.37 3.01 13.19
CA THR A 216 15.69 2.27 14.42
C THR A 216 16.88 1.33 14.20
N SER A 217 17.74 1.22 15.21
CA SER A 217 19.01 0.47 15.16
C SER A 217 18.85 -1.05 15.10
N ALA A 218 17.65 -1.57 15.28
CA ALA A 218 17.37 -3.00 15.16
C ALA A 218 15.97 -3.24 14.57
N PRO A 219 15.81 -4.17 13.61
CA PRO A 219 14.51 -4.77 13.29
C PRO A 219 14.13 -5.73 14.42
N SER A 220 13.97 -5.23 15.65
CA SER A 220 13.79 -6.05 16.84
C SER A 220 12.33 -6.45 17.01
N GLY A 221 11.90 -7.52 16.33
CA GLY A 221 10.68 -8.28 16.63
C GLY A 221 9.35 -7.51 16.52
N SER A 222 8.24 -8.25 16.59
CA SER A 222 6.86 -7.76 16.54
C SER A 222 6.42 -6.97 17.80
N HIS A 223 7.36 -6.34 18.49
CA HIS A 223 7.08 -5.58 19.70
C HIS A 223 7.12 -4.09 19.40
N ALA A 224 5.94 -3.48 19.41
CA ALA A 224 5.80 -2.04 19.59
C ALA A 224 6.68 -1.65 20.79
N PRO A 225 7.56 -0.65 20.67
CA PRO A 225 8.29 -0.19 21.84
C PRO A 225 7.27 0.28 22.87
N GLU A 226 7.35 -0.22 24.12
CA GLU A 226 6.46 0.21 25.21
C GLU A 226 6.51 1.75 25.40
N ARG A 227 7.62 2.37 24.95
CA ARG A 227 7.88 3.81 24.88
C ARG A 227 8.70 4.17 23.65
N LEU A 228 8.29 5.17 22.87
CA LEU A 228 9.20 5.80 21.89
C LEU A 228 10.21 6.69 22.62
N PRO A 229 11.40 6.95 22.02
CA PRO A 229 12.44 7.78 22.64
C PRO A 229 11.86 9.11 23.13
N THR A 230 11.94 9.33 24.43
CA THR A 230 11.39 10.51 25.11
C THR A 230 11.95 11.79 24.50
N SER A 231 11.04 12.70 24.12
CA SER A 231 11.37 14.09 23.81
C SER A 231 12.21 14.70 24.95
N ILE A 232 13.24 15.48 24.61
CA ILE A 232 14.15 16.18 25.53
C ILE A 232 13.38 17.05 26.58
N LEU A 233 12.13 17.42 26.29
CA LEU A 233 11.24 18.18 27.18
C LEU A 233 10.55 17.36 28.30
N LEU A 234 10.82 16.05 28.43
CA LEU A 234 10.15 15.14 29.38
C LEU A 234 11.07 14.67 30.52
N GLY A 235 11.89 15.56 31.08
CA GLY A 235 12.49 15.31 32.40
C GLY A 235 11.42 15.06 33.49
N ASP A 236 10.18 15.50 33.26
CA ASP A 236 9.09 15.51 34.25
C ASP A 236 7.99 14.43 34.08
N ALA A 237 7.91 13.72 32.94
CA ALA A 237 6.93 12.64 32.81
C ALA A 237 7.51 11.35 33.38
N GLY A 238 7.18 11.10 34.64
CA GLY A 238 7.63 9.92 35.40
C GLY A 238 7.34 8.57 34.75
N ARG A 239 7.81 7.51 35.40
CA ARG A 239 7.79 6.09 34.98
C ARG A 239 6.42 5.48 34.61
N ALA A 240 5.31 6.22 34.57
CA ALA A 240 3.96 5.75 34.23
C ALA A 240 3.52 6.11 32.79
N ALA A 241 4.36 6.83 32.06
CA ALA A 241 4.01 7.42 30.80
C ALA A 241 4.08 6.40 29.64
N THR A 242 3.01 6.21 28.87
CA THR A 242 2.86 5.19 27.81
C THR A 242 2.70 5.83 26.43
N LEU A 243 2.75 5.03 25.35
CA LEU A 243 2.45 5.53 24.00
C LEU A 243 1.08 6.25 23.91
N ALA A 244 0.10 5.81 24.68
CA ALA A 244 -1.25 6.37 24.67
C ALA A 244 -1.40 7.67 25.48
N THR A 245 -0.46 7.96 26.39
CA THR A 245 -0.57 9.07 27.35
C THR A 245 0.45 10.18 27.15
N ASN A 246 1.40 10.03 26.21
CA ASN A 246 2.55 10.93 26.06
C ASN A 246 2.60 11.82 24.83
N TYR A 247 1.75 11.61 23.83
CA TYR A 247 1.83 12.36 22.58
C TYR A 247 0.66 13.30 22.42
N ARG A 248 0.94 14.48 21.86
CA ARG A 248 -0.04 15.54 21.62
C ARG A 248 -0.89 15.25 20.39
N SER A 249 -0.33 14.52 19.42
CA SER A 249 -1.00 14.23 18.15
C SER A 249 -0.60 12.88 17.57
N LYS A 250 -1.56 12.23 16.91
CA LYS A 250 -1.36 11.02 16.11
C LYS A 250 -2.15 11.16 14.81
N ARG A 251 -1.48 11.02 13.67
CA ARG A 251 -2.09 10.93 12.33
C ARG A 251 -1.87 9.53 11.79
N SER A 252 -2.95 8.82 11.48
CA SER A 252 -2.90 7.47 10.91
C SER A 252 -3.21 7.52 9.43
N VAL A 253 -2.24 7.15 8.60
CA VAL A 253 -2.39 7.09 7.13
C VAL A 253 -2.64 5.64 6.73
N ASN A 254 -3.77 5.36 6.08
CA ASN A 254 -4.06 4.03 5.52
C ASN A 254 -3.32 3.88 4.18
N ILE A 255 -2.18 3.21 4.22
CA ILE A 255 -1.29 3.08 3.07
C ILE A 255 -1.80 2.06 2.04
N SER A 256 -2.49 1.02 2.50
CA SER A 256 -3.17 0.07 1.61
C SER A 256 -4.29 0.75 0.83
N LEU A 257 -5.06 1.61 1.49
CA LEU A 257 -6.14 2.36 0.85
C LEU A 257 -5.60 3.39 -0.16
N ALA A 258 -4.51 4.09 0.18
CA ALA A 258 -3.86 5.04 -0.74
C ALA A 258 -3.41 4.35 -2.03
N ALA A 259 -2.75 3.19 -1.93
CA ALA A 259 -2.33 2.40 -3.08
C ALA A 259 -3.52 1.88 -3.90
N ARG A 260 -4.58 1.39 -3.25
CA ARG A 260 -5.82 0.98 -3.94
C ARG A 260 -6.50 2.14 -4.65
N ALA A 261 -6.56 3.32 -4.04
CA ALA A 261 -7.13 4.52 -4.64
C ALA A 261 -6.35 4.96 -5.89
N MET A 262 -5.02 4.97 -5.80
CA MET A 262 -4.16 5.29 -6.94
C MET A 262 -4.34 4.28 -8.09
N LYS A 263 -4.30 2.96 -7.78
CA LYS A 263 -4.55 1.91 -8.77
C LYS A 263 -5.91 2.08 -9.43
N ARG A 264 -6.96 2.30 -8.65
CA ARG A 264 -8.33 2.45 -9.15
C ARG A 264 -8.45 3.60 -10.16
N ARG A 265 -7.86 4.77 -9.87
CA ARG A 265 -7.85 5.90 -10.82
C ARG A 265 -6.98 5.62 -12.05
N ALA A 266 -5.82 4.96 -11.88
CA ALA A 266 -4.96 4.56 -13.00
C ALA A 266 -5.67 3.58 -13.96
N LEU A 267 -6.54 2.74 -13.43
CA LEU A 267 -7.41 1.84 -14.22
C LEU A 267 -8.62 2.57 -14.87
N GLY A 268 -8.74 3.89 -14.72
CA GLY A 268 -9.86 4.67 -15.24
C GLY A 268 -11.19 4.42 -14.51
N LEU A 269 -11.17 3.74 -13.36
CA LEU A 269 -12.36 3.46 -12.58
C LEU A 269 -12.73 4.71 -11.77
N HIS A 270 -13.98 5.17 -11.92
CA HIS A 270 -14.46 6.34 -11.20
C HIS A 270 -14.35 6.16 -9.68
N ILE A 271 -13.84 7.22 -9.03
CA ILE A 271 -13.94 7.47 -7.60
C ILE A 271 -14.80 8.71 -7.48
N ARG A 272 -15.96 8.61 -6.83
CA ARG A 272 -16.81 9.77 -6.55
C ARG A 272 -16.24 10.62 -5.42
#